data_AF-A0A2W4J7J0-F1
#
_entry.id   AF-A0A2W4J7J0-F1
#
_cell.length_a   1.000
_cell.length_b   1.000
_cell.length_c   1.000
_cell.angle_alpha   90.00
_cell.angle_beta   90.00
_cell.angle_gamma   90.00
#
_symmetry.space_group_name_H-M   'P 1'
#
loop_
_entity.id
_entity.type
_entity.pdbx_description
1 polymer ?
#
loop_
_entity_poly.entity_id
_entity_poly.type
_entity_poly.pdbx_seq_one_letter_code
_entity_poly.pdbx_strand_id
1 'polypeptide(L)'
;GATVPPPAARGPRVLTYGEATGEARFTVDAYQFYTEDEAATAYAAWSEGSADRHAVTVAGQPVGERAIVTSGADKAVVWSNGTSVFILEGPADEVEQFYAYFGL
;
A
#
# COMPACT_ATOMS: atom_id res chain seq x y z
N GLY A 1 -12.18 15.69 -2.08
CA GLY A 1 -11.37 16.54 -2.97
C GLY A 1 -10.50 15.63 -3.79
N ALA A 2 -10.51 15.78 -5.12
CA ALA A 2 -9.81 14.85 -6.01
C ALA A 2 -8.30 14.88 -5.76
N THR A 3 -7.73 13.74 -5.43
CA THR A 3 -6.30 13.50 -5.29
C THR A 3 -5.62 13.65 -6.65
N VAL A 4 -4.52 14.40 -6.68
CA VAL A 4 -3.67 14.57 -7.88
C VAL A 4 -3.13 13.19 -8.28
N PRO A 5 -3.30 12.74 -9.54
CA PRO A 5 -2.74 11.45 -9.95
C PRO A 5 -1.22 11.56 -10.08
N PRO A 6 -0.43 10.67 -9.44
CA PRO A 6 1.02 10.61 -9.66
C PRO A 6 1.36 10.20 -11.11
N PRO A 7 2.63 10.33 -11.54
CA PRO A 7 3.10 10.02 -12.90
C PRO A 7 2.65 8.64 -13.38
N ALA A 8 2.50 8.50 -14.70
CA ALA A 8 1.72 7.46 -15.39
C ALA A 8 2.04 6.01 -14.94
N ALA A 9 1.43 5.56 -13.85
CA ALA A 9 1.39 4.15 -13.52
C ALA A 9 0.57 3.41 -14.56
N ARG A 10 0.88 2.13 -14.81
CA ARG A 10 -0.15 1.23 -15.32
C ARG A 10 -1.27 1.22 -14.25
N GLY A 11 -2.52 1.40 -14.67
CA GLY A 11 -3.67 1.43 -13.75
C GLY A 11 -3.64 0.24 -12.78
N PRO A 12 -4.09 0.42 -11.52
CA PRO A 12 -3.81 -0.54 -10.47
C PRO A 12 -4.38 -1.92 -10.80
N ARG A 13 -3.68 -2.95 -10.35
CA ARG A 13 -4.25 -4.29 -10.22
C ARG A 13 -4.86 -4.38 -8.84
N VAL A 14 -6.18 -4.51 -8.79
CA VAL A 14 -6.94 -4.60 -7.55
C VAL A 14 -7.09 -6.07 -7.17
N LEU A 15 -6.63 -6.43 -5.97
CA LEU A 15 -6.92 -7.72 -5.34
C LEU A 15 -7.90 -7.50 -4.21
N THR A 16 -8.94 -8.32 -4.15
CA THR A 16 -9.91 -8.29 -3.06
C THR A 16 -9.82 -9.59 -2.27
N TYR A 17 -9.81 -9.48 -0.93
CA TYR A 17 -9.80 -10.62 -0.02
C TYR A 17 -11.03 -10.54 0.87
N GLY A 18 -11.72 -11.65 1.02
CA GLY A 18 -12.91 -11.76 1.84
C GLY A 18 -13.21 -13.23 2.12
N GLU A 19 -14.29 -13.45 2.86
CA GLU A 19 -14.78 -14.81 3.08
C GLU A 19 -15.34 -15.40 1.77
N ALA A 20 -15.40 -16.73 1.68
CA ALA A 20 -15.94 -17.43 0.50
C ALA A 20 -17.38 -17.01 0.15
N THR A 21 -18.09 -16.43 1.11
CA THR A 21 -19.40 -15.78 0.93
C THR A 21 -19.40 -14.46 1.69
N GLY A 22 -19.61 -13.33 1.00
CA GLY A 22 -19.67 -12.01 1.64
C GLY A 22 -19.04 -10.91 0.78
N GLU A 23 -18.97 -9.70 1.34
CA GLU A 23 -18.23 -8.57 0.76
C GLU A 23 -16.72 -8.72 0.98
N ALA A 24 -15.94 -8.07 0.11
CA ALA A 24 -14.49 -8.02 0.29
C ALA A 24 -14.17 -7.26 1.59
N ARG A 25 -13.37 -7.89 2.45
CA ARG A 25 -12.93 -7.33 3.74
C ARG A 25 -11.64 -6.53 3.60
N PHE A 26 -10.79 -6.88 2.64
CA PHE A 26 -9.55 -6.17 2.34
C PHE A 26 -9.43 -5.92 0.83
N THR A 27 -8.83 -4.79 0.48
CA THR A 27 -8.50 -4.43 -0.91
C THR A 27 -7.01 -4.10 -0.99
N VAL A 28 -6.35 -4.58 -2.04
CA VAL A 28 -4.96 -4.23 -2.35
C VAL A 28 -4.94 -3.63 -3.74
N ASP A 29 -4.64 -2.35 -3.82
CA ASP A 29 -4.37 -1.67 -5.08
C ASP A 29 -2.87 -1.71 -5.36
N ALA A 30 -2.46 -2.51 -6.35
CA ALA A 30 -1.07 -2.66 -6.75
C ALA A 30 -0.77 -1.78 -7.97
N TYR A 31 0.08 -0.76 -7.79
CA TYR A 31 0.53 0.14 -8.82
C TYR A 31 1.94 -0.22 -9.29
N GLN A 32 2.14 -0.19 -10.60
CA GLN A 32 3.44 -0.40 -11.23
C GLN A 32 3.84 0.86 -12.00
N PHE A 33 4.95 1.46 -11.59
CA PHE A 33 5.54 2.65 -12.21
C PHE A 33 6.65 2.26 -13.19
N TYR A 34 7.05 3.21 -14.04
CA TYR A 34 8.15 2.98 -14.99
C TYR A 34 9.52 3.17 -14.33
N THR A 35 9.60 4.02 -13.30
CA THR A 35 10.84 4.31 -12.58
C THR A 35 10.64 4.25 -11.06
N GLU A 36 11.77 4.11 -10.35
CA GLU A 36 11.77 4.12 -8.88
C GLU A 36 11.45 5.51 -8.33
N ASP A 37 11.86 6.59 -9.01
CA ASP A 37 11.55 7.96 -8.61
C ASP A 37 10.03 8.25 -8.66
N GLU A 38 9.35 7.72 -9.69
CA GLU A 38 7.89 7.81 -9.81
C GLU A 38 7.19 7.05 -8.67
N ALA A 39 7.65 5.83 -8.38
CA ALA A 39 7.14 5.03 -7.27
C ALA A 39 7.40 5.70 -5.91
N ALA A 40 8.59 6.26 -5.70
CA ALA A 40 8.93 6.99 -4.48
C ALA A 40 8.07 8.25 -4.29
N THR A 41 7.79 8.96 -5.38
CA THR A 41 6.88 10.12 -5.39
C THR A 41 5.46 9.71 -4.99
N ALA A 42 4.95 8.63 -5.58
CA ALA A 42 3.62 8.13 -5.26
C ALA A 42 3.53 7.61 -3.81
N TYR A 43 4.52 6.84 -3.37
CA TYR A 43 4.62 6.40 -1.98
C TYR A 43 4.62 7.58 -1.00
N ALA A 44 5.44 8.61 -1.25
CA ALA A 44 5.50 9.79 -0.39
C ALA A 44 4.16 10.52 -0.30
N ALA A 45 3.45 10.66 -1.42
CA ALA A 45 2.14 11.28 -1.47
C ALA A 45 1.06 10.45 -0.73
N TRP A 46 1.06 9.13 -0.90
CA TRP A 46 0.04 8.26 -0.30
C TRP A 46 0.32 7.91 1.17
N SER A 47 1.57 8.01 1.60
CA SER A 47 1.99 7.85 3.01
C SER A 47 2.06 9.17 3.78
N GLU A 48 1.56 10.26 3.21
CA GLU A 48 1.64 11.58 3.82
C GLU A 48 0.94 11.58 5.19
N GLY A 49 1.59 12.20 6.18
CA GLY A 49 1.08 12.27 7.56
C GLY A 49 1.29 11.02 8.41
N SER A 50 1.77 9.91 7.84
CA SER A 50 2.14 8.74 8.63
C SER A 50 3.45 8.95 9.40
N ALA A 51 3.39 8.72 10.71
CA ALA A 51 4.56 8.67 11.59
C ALA A 51 5.10 7.23 11.78
N ASP A 52 4.34 6.21 11.37
CA ASP A 52 4.71 4.80 11.47
C ASP A 52 5.30 4.36 10.14
N ARG A 53 6.60 4.56 9.98
CA ARG A 53 7.34 4.25 8.76
C ARG A 53 8.44 3.24 9.04
N HIS A 54 8.52 2.20 8.22
CA HIS A 54 9.50 1.13 8.39
C HIS A 54 10.05 0.66 7.05
N ALA A 55 11.34 0.34 7.02
CA ALA A 55 11.95 -0.24 5.83
C ALA A 55 11.30 -1.58 5.48
N VAL A 56 11.02 -1.77 4.20
CA VAL A 56 10.65 -3.06 3.62
C VAL A 56 11.92 -3.77 3.20
N THR A 57 12.10 -5.02 3.62
CA THR A 57 13.29 -5.80 3.28
C THR A 57 12.94 -7.14 2.64
N VAL A 58 13.67 -7.53 1.61
CA VAL A 58 13.61 -8.86 0.98
C VAL A 58 14.99 -9.49 1.06
N ALA A 59 15.08 -10.68 1.64
CA ALA A 59 16.37 -11.36 1.90
C ALA A 59 17.40 -10.46 2.65
N GLY A 60 16.91 -9.61 3.57
CA GLY A 60 17.74 -8.69 4.34
C GLY A 60 18.22 -7.44 3.58
N GLN A 61 17.81 -7.25 2.33
CA GLN A 61 18.08 -6.03 1.56
C GLN A 61 16.86 -5.11 1.58
N PRO A 62 17.03 -3.81 1.87
CA PRO A 62 15.93 -2.86 1.77
C PRO A 62 15.52 -2.69 0.31
N VAL A 63 14.23 -2.85 0.03
CA VAL A 63 13.65 -2.70 -1.31
C VAL A 63 12.59 -1.60 -1.38
N GLY A 64 12.24 -1.00 -0.24
CA GLY A 64 11.29 0.10 -0.15
C GLY A 64 10.98 0.46 1.30
N GLU A 65 9.83 1.09 1.52
CA GLU A 65 9.34 1.52 2.83
C GLU A 65 7.85 1.21 2.93
N ARG A 66 7.37 0.91 4.14
CA ARG A 66 5.96 0.82 4.49
C ARG A 66 5.57 1.95 5.42
N ALA A 67 4.33 2.37 5.32
CA ALA A 67 3.69 3.36 6.18
C ALA A 67 2.28 2.90 6.58
N ILE A 68 1.90 3.14 7.83
CA ILE A 68 0.52 2.96 8.28
C ILE A 68 -0.18 4.31 8.28
N VAL A 69 -1.27 4.41 7.53
CA VAL A 69 -2.07 5.63 7.37
C VAL A 69 -3.46 5.38 7.94
N THR A 70 -3.95 6.31 8.76
CA THR A 70 -5.34 6.27 9.22
C THR A 70 -6.24 6.86 8.14
N SER A 71 -7.29 6.14 7.75
CA SER A 71 -8.29 6.59 6.78
C SER A 71 -9.69 6.53 7.39
N GLY A 72 -10.03 7.53 8.19
CA GLY A 72 -11.32 7.56 8.89
C GLY A 72 -11.46 6.43 9.92
N ALA A 73 -12.45 5.55 9.72
CA ALA A 73 -12.66 4.37 10.57
C ALA A 73 -11.75 3.19 10.19
N ASP A 74 -11.16 3.25 9.00
CA ASP A 74 -10.29 2.21 8.45
C ASP A 74 -8.82 2.60 8.61
N LYS A 75 -7.94 1.63 8.38
CA LYS A 75 -6.51 1.88 8.23
C LYS A 75 -6.07 1.39 6.85
N ALA A 76 -5.05 2.07 6.32
CA ALA A 76 -4.34 1.65 5.14
C ALA A 76 -2.87 1.35 5.47
N VAL A 77 -2.32 0.32 4.86
CA VAL A 77 -0.87 0.12 4.79
C VAL A 77 -0.42 0.45 3.37
N VAL A 78 0.42 1.46 3.24
CA VAL A 78 1.05 1.83 1.96
C VAL A 78 2.47 1.30 1.98
N TRP A 79 2.90 0.57 0.97
CA TRP A 79 4.30 0.15 0.89
C TRP A 79 4.85 0.17 -0.52
N SER A 80 6.16 0.37 -0.62
CA SER A 80 6.90 0.32 -1.88
C SER A 80 7.83 -0.91 -1.95
N ASN A 81 8.07 -1.37 -3.18
CA ASN A 81 9.07 -2.37 -3.51
C ASN A 81 9.61 -2.06 -4.92
N GLY A 82 10.79 -1.43 -4.98
CA GLY A 82 11.35 -0.87 -6.21
C GLY A 82 10.36 0.05 -6.91
N THR A 83 10.00 -0.31 -8.14
CA THR A 83 9.04 0.44 -8.99
C THR A 83 7.56 0.19 -8.68
N SER A 84 7.23 -0.61 -7.67
CA SER A 84 5.84 -0.92 -7.29
C SER A 84 5.45 -0.20 -6.01
N VAL A 85 4.20 0.26 -5.93
CA VAL A 85 3.60 0.78 -4.70
C VAL A 85 2.24 0.13 -4.52
N PHE A 86 1.93 -0.24 -3.29
CA PHE A 86 0.72 -0.94 -2.94
C PHE A 86 -0.02 -0.18 -1.85
N ILE A 87 -1.35 -0.20 -1.92
CA ILE A 87 -2.23 0.34 -0.89
C ILE A 87 -3.14 -0.80 -0.45
N LEU A 88 -2.96 -1.27 0.78
CA LEU A 88 -3.86 -2.22 1.43
C LEU A 88 -4.83 -1.45 2.31
N GLU A 89 -6.12 -1.57 2.08
CA GLU A 89 -7.17 -1.04 2.95
C GLU A 89 -7.97 -2.16 3.61
N GLY A 90 -8.43 -1.93 4.83
CA GLY A 90 -9.29 -2.85 5.58
C GLY A 90 -9.53 -2.42 7.03
N PRO A 91 -10.14 -3.29 7.85
CA PRO A 91 -10.45 -3.00 9.24
C PRO A 91 -9.21 -2.59 10.04
N ALA A 92 -9.33 -1.52 10.82
CA ALA A 92 -8.21 -0.90 11.55
C ALA A 92 -7.53 -1.82 12.59
N ASP A 93 -8.24 -2.83 13.09
CA ASP A 93 -7.76 -3.83 14.04
C ASP A 93 -7.09 -5.04 13.37
N GLU A 94 -7.25 -5.21 12.05
CA GLU A 94 -6.78 -6.41 11.33
C GLU A 94 -5.78 -6.11 10.20
N VAL A 95 -5.80 -4.90 9.62
CA VAL A 95 -5.04 -4.60 8.39
C VAL A 95 -3.53 -4.78 8.54
N GLU A 96 -2.98 -4.45 9.71
CA GLU A 96 -1.54 -4.61 9.99
C GLU A 96 -1.16 -6.09 10.07
N GLN A 97 -2.04 -6.92 10.63
CA GLN A 97 -1.86 -8.37 10.67
C GLN A 97 -1.99 -8.96 9.27
N PHE A 98 -2.95 -8.50 8.46
CA PHE A 98 -3.09 -8.93 7.08
C PHE A 98 -1.80 -8.63 6.27
N TYR A 99 -1.29 -7.41 6.39
CA TYR A 99 -0.02 -7.02 5.78
C TYR A 99 1.10 -7.96 6.21
N ALA A 100 1.28 -8.20 7.51
CA ALA A 100 2.34 -9.08 8.01
C ALA A 100 2.24 -10.54 7.52
N TYR A 101 1.05 -11.02 7.12
CA TYR A 101 0.88 -12.37 6.59
C TYR A 101 1.09 -12.47 5.07
N PHE A 102 0.65 -11.49 4.30
CA PHE A 102 0.56 -11.57 2.83
C PHE A 102 1.39 -10.51 2.08
N GLY A 103 1.70 -9.40 2.74
CA GLY A 103 2.41 -8.26 2.19
C GLY A 103 3.79 -8.11 2.83
N LEU A 104 4.77 -8.79 2.23
CA LEU A 104 6.20 -8.85 2.58
C LEU A 104 6.57 -9.82 3.71
#